data_AF-A0AAW4N4Z5-F1
#
_entry.id   AF-A0AAW4N4Z5-F1
#
_cell.length_a   1.000
_cell.length_b   1.000
_cell.length_c   1.000
_cell.angle_alpha   90.00
_cell.angle_beta   90.00
_cell.angle_gamma   90.00
#
_symmetry.space_group_name_H-M   'P 1'
#
loop_
_entity.id
_entity.type
_entity.pdbx_description
1 polymer ?
#
loop_
_entity_poly.entity_id
_entity_poly.type
_entity_poly.pdbx_seq_one_letter_code
_entity_poly.pdbx_strand_id
1 'polypeptide(L)'
;MEEFTISNWIALASVGLSLIALVKSFLTDRKAKKLDLLLKQQQVQKHDEEITECKKADIEVNVVEMPRGSNNKLKFYNRGKAIAYNVEFKITSDTGANIQLFMDKNYLPFPKLLPQQCFDIVYVQFSHEPHHTILMTWDDDFGKGRSKEMVVDM
;
A
#
# COMPACT_ATOMS: atom_id res chain seq x y z
N MET A 1 43.26 22.35 63.12
CA MET A 1 42.51 22.70 61.91
C MET A 1 43.22 22.00 60.77
N GLU A 2 42.64 20.95 60.19
CA GLU A 2 43.29 20.24 59.07
C GLU A 2 43.44 21.19 57.88
N GLU A 3 44.68 21.37 57.40
CA GLU A 3 44.95 22.15 56.20
C GLU A 3 44.47 21.36 54.97
N PHE A 4 43.50 21.91 54.25
CA PHE A 4 43.04 21.35 52.99
C PHE A 4 44.17 21.39 51.95
N THR A 5 44.74 20.22 51.65
CA THR A 5 45.80 20.04 50.64
C THR A 5 45.23 20.04 49.21
N ILE A 6 46.09 20.33 48.23
CA ILE A 6 45.76 20.34 46.78
C ILE A 6 45.11 19.02 46.33
N SER A 7 45.50 17.89 46.94
CA SER A 7 44.91 16.56 46.70
C SER A 7 43.41 16.51 47.01
N ASN A 8 42.95 17.13 48.11
CA ASN A 8 41.53 17.16 48.47
C ASN A 8 40.70 17.97 47.47
N TRP A 9 41.27 19.03 46.89
CA TRP A 9 40.62 19.81 45.84
C TRP A 9 40.47 19.03 44.53
N ILE A 10 41.48 18.23 44.16
CA ILE A 10 41.44 17.36 42.98
C ILE A 10 40.41 16.24 43.17
N ALA A 11 40.35 15.65 44.36
CA ALA A 11 39.35 14.64 44.71
C ALA A 11 37.93 15.21 44.63
N LEU A 12 37.69 16.40 45.17
CA LEU A 12 36.40 17.08 45.13
C LEU A 12 35.96 17.41 43.69
N ALA A 13 36.88 17.87 42.85
CA ALA A 13 36.63 18.13 41.43
C ALA A 13 36.29 16.84 40.66
N SER A 14 36.98 15.73 40.96
CA SER A 14 36.73 14.43 40.33
C SER A 14 35.37 13.85 40.70
N VAL A 15 34.95 14.00 41.97
CA VAL A 15 33.62 13.63 42.44
C VAL A 15 32.54 14.48 41.77
N GLY A 16 32.77 15.79 41.62
CA GLY A 16 31.86 16.68 40.90
C GLY A 16 31.69 16.27 39.44
N LEU A 17 32.79 15.98 38.74
CA LEU A 17 32.78 15.57 37.33
C LEU A 17 32.05 14.22 37.14
N SER A 18 32.32 13.24 38.02
CA SER A 18 31.66 11.93 37.96
C SER A 18 30.16 12.02 38.25
N LEU A 19 29.74 12.88 39.19
CA LEU A 19 28.33 13.10 39.48
C LEU A 19 27.60 13.74 38.28
N ILE A 20 28.22 14.73 37.62
CA ILE A 20 27.67 15.36 36.41
C ILE A 20 27.56 14.35 35.27
N ALA A 21 28.58 13.51 35.08
CA ALA A 21 28.58 12.46 34.07
C ALA A 21 27.46 11.43 34.33
N LEU A 22 27.26 11.03 35.59
CA LEU A 22 26.20 10.09 36.00
C LEU A 22 24.80 10.66 35.73
N VAL A 23 24.55 11.92 36.08
CA VAL A 23 23.26 12.58 35.82
C VAL A 23 23.00 12.69 34.32
N LYS A 24 24.00 13.10 33.52
CA LYS A 24 23.87 13.14 32.06
C LYS A 24 23.64 11.76 31.46
N SER A 25 24.33 10.73 31.93
CA SER A 25 24.16 9.34 31.48
C SER A 25 22.73 8.87 31.75
N PHE A 26 22.20 9.09 32.96
CA PHE A 26 20.86 8.65 33.30
C PHE A 26 19.76 9.36 32.49
N LEU A 27 19.92 10.66 32.22
CA LEU A 27 19.00 11.41 31.34
C LEU A 27 19.08 10.93 29.89
N THR A 28 20.28 10.61 29.41
CA THR A 28 20.52 10.13 28.04
C THR A 28 19.97 8.72 27.87
N ASP A 29 20.19 7.83 28.83
CA ASP A 29 19.65 6.46 28.86
C ASP A 29 18.11 6.47 28.82
N ARG A 30 17.46 7.37 29.58
CA ARG A 30 16.00 7.51 29.54
C ARG A 30 15.50 7.95 28.17
N LYS A 31 16.19 8.89 27.52
CA LYS A 31 15.84 9.33 26.16
C LYS A 31 16.09 8.22 25.13
N ALA A 32 17.22 7.52 25.22
CA ALA A 32 17.56 6.39 24.37
C ALA A 32 16.53 5.26 24.49
N LYS A 33 16.12 4.90 25.71
CA LYS A 33 15.06 3.91 25.95
C LYS A 33 13.72 4.33 25.35
N LYS A 34 13.33 5.61 25.45
CA LYS A 34 12.10 6.11 24.82
C LYS A 34 12.15 6.01 23.30
N LEU A 35 13.27 6.41 22.68
CA LEU A 35 13.45 6.32 21.24
C LEU A 35 13.46 4.87 20.76
N ASP A 36 14.14 3.97 21.47
CA ASP A 36 14.16 2.53 21.18
C ASP A 36 12.75 1.91 21.26
N LEU A 37 11.95 2.29 22.28
CA LEU A 37 10.56 1.86 22.37
C LEU A 37 9.70 2.35 21.21
N LEU A 38 9.84 3.63 20.80
CA LEU A 38 9.11 4.17 19.66
C LEU A 38 9.49 3.48 18.35
N LEU A 39 10.79 3.22 18.13
CA LEU A 39 11.27 2.51 16.95
C LEU A 39 10.71 1.08 16.90
N LYS A 40 10.73 0.37 18.04
CA LYS A 40 10.15 -0.98 18.13
C LYS A 40 8.66 -0.99 17.84
N GLN A 41 7.91 -0.02 18.39
CA GLN A 41 6.48 0.12 18.11
C GLN A 41 6.21 0.37 16.63
N GLN A 42 6.96 1.27 16.00
CA GLN A 42 6.84 1.53 14.56
C GLN A 42 7.20 0.29 13.72
N GLN A 43 8.19 -0.49 14.15
CA GLN A 43 8.58 -1.69 13.44
C GLN A 43 7.52 -2.80 13.51
N VAL A 44 6.90 -2.99 14.68
CA VAL A 44 5.76 -3.93 14.85
C VAL A 44 4.59 -3.48 13.98
N GLN A 45 4.23 -2.19 14.04
CA GLN A 45 3.13 -1.66 13.23
C GLN A 45 3.36 -1.87 11.73
N LYS A 46 4.56 -1.56 11.22
CA LYS A 46 4.91 -1.80 9.82
C LYS A 46 4.83 -3.28 9.45
N HIS A 47 5.25 -4.16 10.35
CA HIS A 47 5.18 -5.59 10.11
C HIS A 47 3.73 -6.09 10.00
N ASP A 48 2.84 -5.61 10.88
CA ASP A 48 1.42 -5.94 10.85
C ASP A 48 0.73 -5.40 9.58
N GLU A 49 1.10 -4.18 9.15
CA GLU A 49 0.67 -3.58 7.89
C GLU A 49 1.15 -4.41 6.70
N GLU A 50 2.42 -4.82 6.67
CA GLU A 50 2.98 -5.68 5.62
C GLU A 50 2.29 -7.04 5.52
N ILE A 51 2.04 -7.71 6.65
CA ILE A 51 1.29 -8.97 6.70
C ILE A 51 -0.12 -8.78 6.14
N THR A 52 -0.75 -7.67 6.49
CA THR A 52 -2.10 -7.34 6.02
C THR A 52 -2.11 -7.08 4.52
N GLU A 53 -1.19 -6.26 4.01
CA GLU A 53 -1.08 -5.97 2.57
C GLU A 53 -0.70 -7.20 1.74
N CYS A 54 0.09 -8.14 2.30
CA CYS A 54 0.38 -9.43 1.65
C CYS A 54 -0.86 -10.29 1.42
N LYS A 55 -1.97 -10.04 2.13
CA LYS A 55 -3.25 -10.74 1.97
C LYS A 55 -4.23 -10.00 1.06
N LYS A 56 -3.91 -8.78 0.64
CA LYS A 56 -4.80 -7.96 -0.19
C LYS A 56 -4.41 -8.05 -1.65
N ALA A 57 -5.40 -8.30 -2.50
CA ALA A 57 -5.30 -8.02 -3.91
C ALA A 57 -5.79 -6.59 -4.18
N ASP A 58 -5.27 -5.98 -5.24
CA ASP A 58 -5.65 -4.63 -5.65
C ASP A 58 -5.80 -4.62 -7.17
N ILE A 59 -7.05 -4.63 -7.64
CA ILE A 59 -7.35 -4.65 -9.07
C ILE A 59 -7.42 -3.23 -9.58
N GLU A 60 -6.74 -2.99 -10.70
CA GLU A 60 -6.76 -1.73 -11.43
C GLU A 60 -7.08 -2.01 -12.90
N VAL A 61 -7.64 -1.00 -13.57
CA VAL A 61 -8.00 -1.05 -14.98
C VAL A 61 -7.46 0.17 -15.69
N ASN A 62 -6.84 -0.04 -16.85
CA ASN A 62 -6.35 1.01 -17.73
C ASN A 62 -6.79 0.75 -19.16
N VAL A 63 -6.92 1.81 -19.95
CA VAL A 63 -7.12 1.73 -21.40
C VAL A 63 -5.76 1.62 -22.08
N VAL A 64 -5.64 0.66 -22.99
CA VAL A 64 -4.48 0.46 -23.84
C VAL A 64 -4.88 0.83 -25.27
N GLU A 65 -4.36 1.96 -25.72
CA GLU A 65 -4.53 2.42 -27.10
C GLU A 65 -3.80 1.47 -28.06
N MET A 66 -4.53 1.01 -29.07
CA MET A 66 -3.97 0.15 -30.11
C MET A 66 -3.68 0.96 -31.38
N PRO A 67 -2.78 0.49 -32.26
CA PRO A 67 -2.49 1.18 -33.51
C PRO A 67 -3.74 1.40 -34.37
N ARG A 68 -3.70 2.42 -35.23
CA ARG A 68 -4.82 2.77 -36.13
C ARG A 68 -5.35 1.54 -36.88
N GLY A 69 -6.66 1.33 -36.81
CA GLY A 69 -7.35 0.18 -37.41
C GLY A 69 -7.53 -1.01 -36.47
N SER A 70 -7.02 -0.94 -35.24
CA SER A 70 -7.30 -1.90 -34.16
C SER A 70 -8.12 -1.25 -33.06
N ASN A 71 -8.98 -2.04 -32.42
CA ASN A 71 -9.77 -1.58 -31.29
C ASN A 71 -8.93 -1.48 -30.02
N ASN A 72 -9.22 -0.48 -29.18
CA ASN A 72 -8.60 -0.31 -27.87
C ASN A 72 -8.94 -1.47 -26.93
N LYS A 73 -8.17 -1.60 -25.85
CA LYS A 73 -8.34 -2.67 -24.86
C LYS A 73 -8.45 -2.11 -23.45
N LEU A 74 -9.30 -2.71 -22.65
CA LEU A 74 -9.29 -2.58 -21.20
C LEU A 74 -8.35 -3.62 -20.63
N LYS A 75 -7.29 -3.16 -19.97
CA LYS A 75 -6.31 -3.99 -19.30
C LYS A 75 -6.57 -3.97 -17.81
N PHE A 76 -7.05 -5.09 -17.30
CA PHE A 76 -7.24 -5.32 -15.87
C PHE A 76 -5.99 -5.99 -15.31
N TYR A 77 -5.45 -5.48 -14.21
CA TYR A 77 -4.26 -6.05 -13.59
C TYR A 77 -4.34 -6.02 -12.08
N ASN A 78 -3.70 -7.00 -11.45
CA ASN A 78 -3.59 -7.08 -10.00
C ASN A 78 -2.27 -6.45 -9.54
N ARG A 79 -2.33 -5.24 -8.99
CA ARG A 79 -1.18 -4.55 -8.39
C ARG A 79 -0.89 -5.03 -6.97
N GLY A 80 -1.85 -5.69 -6.33
CA GLY A 80 -1.74 -6.22 -4.98
C GLY A 80 -0.75 -7.39 -4.86
N LYS A 81 -0.55 -7.84 -3.62
CA LYS A 81 0.38 -8.93 -3.29
C LYS A 81 -0.31 -10.28 -3.17
N ALA A 82 -1.62 -10.29 -2.91
CA ALA A 82 -2.41 -11.51 -2.89
C ALA A 82 -3.08 -11.79 -4.23
N ILE A 83 -3.56 -13.02 -4.38
CA ILE A 83 -4.31 -13.47 -5.54
C ILE A 83 -5.72 -12.88 -5.46
N ALA A 84 -6.21 -12.33 -6.57
CA ALA A 84 -7.63 -11.99 -6.70
C ALA A 84 -8.39 -13.16 -7.31
N TYR A 85 -9.54 -13.49 -6.72
CA TYR A 85 -10.45 -14.53 -7.19
C TYR A 85 -11.76 -13.91 -7.64
N ASN A 86 -12.44 -14.60 -8.55
CA ASN A 86 -13.78 -14.20 -9.03
C ASN A 86 -13.84 -12.73 -9.47
N VAL A 87 -12.85 -12.28 -10.25
CA VAL A 87 -12.76 -10.88 -10.67
C VAL A 87 -13.86 -10.58 -11.68
N GLU A 88 -14.74 -9.65 -11.34
CA GLU A 88 -15.83 -9.18 -12.18
C GLU A 88 -15.73 -7.66 -12.32
N PHE A 89 -16.34 -7.11 -13.38
CA PHE A 89 -16.46 -5.68 -13.51
C PHE A 89 -17.76 -5.29 -14.21
N LYS A 90 -18.15 -4.03 -14.01
CA LYS A 90 -19.28 -3.39 -14.66
C LYS A 90 -18.91 -1.95 -15.01
N ILE A 91 -19.19 -1.54 -16.23
CA ILE A 91 -19.13 -0.13 -16.62
C ILE A 91 -20.42 0.52 -16.15
N THR A 92 -20.36 1.31 -15.08
CA THR A 92 -21.53 1.90 -14.41
C THR A 92 -22.02 3.17 -15.09
N SER A 93 -21.14 3.88 -15.82
CA SER A 93 -21.51 5.09 -16.56
C SER A 93 -22.21 4.82 -17.89
N ASP A 94 -22.09 3.61 -18.46
CA ASP A 94 -22.73 3.28 -19.73
C ASP A 94 -24.20 2.89 -19.56
N THR A 95 -25.08 3.90 -19.47
CA THR A 95 -26.53 3.69 -19.39
C THR A 95 -27.18 3.37 -20.73
N GLY A 96 -26.48 3.60 -21.84
CA GLY A 96 -27.00 3.50 -23.21
C GLY A 96 -26.62 2.23 -23.96
N ALA A 97 -25.83 1.33 -23.35
CA ALA A 97 -25.18 0.21 -24.04
C ALA A 97 -24.31 0.69 -25.23
N ASN A 98 -23.60 1.81 -25.03
CA ASN A 98 -22.71 2.42 -26.01
C ASN A 98 -21.34 1.75 -26.05
N ILE A 99 -21.02 0.87 -25.10
CA ILE A 99 -19.76 0.13 -25.06
C ILE A 99 -20.03 -1.34 -25.32
N GLN A 100 -19.47 -1.86 -26.40
CA GLN A 100 -19.49 -3.27 -26.74
C GLN A 100 -18.17 -3.93 -26.37
N LEU A 101 -18.23 -4.89 -25.46
CA LEU A 101 -17.10 -5.71 -25.04
C LEU A 101 -16.99 -6.96 -25.92
N PHE A 102 -15.79 -7.25 -26.42
CA PHE A 102 -15.49 -8.44 -27.21
C PHE A 102 -14.96 -9.53 -26.27
N MET A 103 -15.89 -10.25 -25.65
CA MET A 103 -15.63 -11.35 -24.72
C MET A 103 -16.78 -12.34 -24.77
N ASP A 104 -16.52 -13.60 -24.43
CA ASP A 104 -17.56 -14.61 -24.30
C ASP A 104 -18.46 -14.29 -23.10
N LYS A 105 -19.75 -14.65 -23.18
CA LYS A 105 -20.73 -14.43 -22.10
C LYS A 105 -20.33 -15.08 -20.77
N ASN A 106 -19.52 -16.14 -20.83
CA ASN A 106 -19.06 -16.90 -19.67
C ASN A 106 -17.61 -16.57 -19.27
N TYR A 107 -17.04 -15.50 -19.83
CA TYR A 107 -15.66 -15.11 -19.54
C TYR A 107 -15.50 -14.54 -18.12
N LEU A 108 -16.54 -13.88 -17.61
CA LEU A 108 -16.59 -13.38 -16.23
C LEU A 108 -17.51 -14.26 -15.35
N PRO A 109 -17.20 -14.37 -14.05
CA PRO A 109 -16.05 -13.78 -13.37
C PRO A 109 -14.73 -14.45 -13.75
N PHE A 110 -13.66 -13.66 -13.90
CA PHE A 110 -12.33 -14.18 -14.19
C PHE A 110 -11.80 -14.92 -12.95
N PRO A 111 -11.46 -16.22 -13.06
CA PRO A 111 -11.42 -17.11 -11.90
C PRO A 111 -10.28 -16.79 -10.93
N LYS A 112 -9.10 -16.45 -11.46
CA LYS A 112 -7.89 -16.26 -10.65
C LYS A 112 -6.90 -15.33 -11.35
N LEU A 113 -6.64 -14.17 -10.76
CA LEU A 113 -5.65 -13.21 -11.24
C LEU A 113 -4.49 -13.11 -10.25
N LEU A 114 -3.34 -13.65 -10.64
CA LEU A 114 -2.13 -13.64 -9.80
C LEU A 114 -1.60 -12.22 -9.60
N PRO A 115 -0.80 -11.98 -8.54
CA PRO A 115 -0.07 -10.72 -8.38
C PRO A 115 0.71 -10.37 -9.64
N GLN A 116 0.61 -9.11 -10.07
CA GLN A 116 1.23 -8.55 -11.29
C GLN A 116 0.73 -9.14 -12.61
N GLN A 117 -0.22 -10.07 -12.59
CA GLN A 117 -0.85 -10.59 -13.80
C GLN A 117 -1.93 -9.62 -14.30
N CYS A 118 -2.17 -9.67 -15.61
CA CYS A 118 -3.23 -8.92 -16.26
C CYS A 118 -4.03 -9.79 -17.24
N PHE A 119 -5.23 -9.33 -17.57
CA PHE A 119 -6.00 -9.78 -18.72
C PHE A 119 -6.57 -8.56 -19.47
N ASP A 120 -6.78 -8.73 -20.77
CA ASP A 120 -7.23 -7.66 -21.65
C ASP A 120 -8.59 -8.00 -22.24
N ILE A 121 -9.48 -7.01 -22.34
CA ILE A 121 -10.76 -7.10 -23.05
C ILE A 121 -10.79 -6.03 -24.13
N VAL A 122 -10.93 -6.47 -25.38
CA VAL A 122 -11.12 -5.55 -26.52
C VAL A 122 -12.52 -4.94 -26.41
N TYR A 123 -12.66 -3.65 -26.70
CA TYR A 123 -13.97 -2.98 -26.72
C TYR A 123 -14.11 -2.05 -27.93
N VAL A 124 -15.35 -1.73 -28.27
CA VAL A 124 -15.71 -0.63 -29.18
C VAL A 124 -16.68 0.27 -28.46
N GLN A 125 -16.43 1.58 -28.56
CA GLN A 125 -17.28 2.62 -28.00
C GLN A 125 -18.01 3.35 -29.14
N PHE A 126 -19.31 3.54 -28.97
CA PHE A 126 -20.20 4.21 -29.91
C PHE A 126 -20.64 5.61 -29.43
N SER A 127 -20.24 6.01 -28.22
CA SER A 127 -20.49 7.34 -27.66
C SER A 127 -19.26 8.25 -27.79
N HIS A 128 -19.47 9.56 -27.69
CA HIS A 128 -18.38 10.56 -27.61
C HIS A 128 -17.99 10.91 -26.17
N GLU A 129 -18.45 10.14 -25.18
CA GLU A 129 -18.11 10.38 -23.77
C GLU A 129 -16.67 9.96 -23.50
N PRO A 130 -15.77 10.87 -23.09
CA PRO A 130 -14.37 10.52 -22.94
C PRO A 130 -14.07 9.73 -21.66
N HIS A 131 -14.92 9.83 -20.64
CA HIS A 131 -14.68 9.29 -19.30
C HIS A 131 -15.73 8.25 -18.94
N HIS A 132 -15.26 7.07 -18.54
CA HIS A 132 -16.14 5.99 -18.10
C HIS A 132 -15.76 5.46 -16.73
N THR A 133 -16.78 5.12 -15.95
CA THR A 133 -16.61 4.58 -14.60
C THR A 133 -16.75 3.07 -14.63
N ILE A 134 -15.72 2.38 -14.16
CA ILE A 134 -15.69 0.93 -14.02
C ILE A 134 -15.70 0.56 -12.53
N LEU A 135 -16.71 -0.20 -12.12
CA LEU A 135 -16.74 -0.87 -10.84
C LEU A 135 -16.18 -2.29 -11.01
N MET A 136 -15.12 -2.61 -10.30
CA MET A 136 -14.52 -3.95 -10.26
C MET A 136 -14.83 -4.59 -8.90
N THR A 137 -15.08 -5.89 -8.90
CA THR A 137 -15.34 -6.68 -7.69
C THR A 137 -14.51 -7.95 -7.68
N TRP A 138 -13.99 -8.35 -6.52
CA TRP A 138 -13.18 -9.57 -6.37
C TRP A 138 -13.19 -10.08 -4.92
N ASP A 139 -12.73 -11.32 -4.75
CA ASP A 139 -12.37 -11.90 -3.46
C ASP A 139 -10.85 -12.00 -3.33
N ASP A 140 -10.31 -11.85 -2.11
CA ASP A 140 -8.90 -12.10 -1.82
C ASP A 140 -8.73 -12.78 -0.45
N ASP A 141 -7.48 -13.00 -0.04
CA ASP A 141 -7.16 -13.66 1.24
C ASP A 141 -7.50 -12.77 2.46
N PHE A 142 -7.77 -11.48 2.25
CA PHE A 142 -8.18 -10.54 3.29
C PHE A 142 -9.70 -10.51 3.47
N GLY A 143 -10.47 -10.67 2.39
CA GLY A 143 -11.93 -10.69 2.47
C GLY A 143 -12.62 -10.96 1.14
N LYS A 144 -13.93 -11.19 1.23
CA LYS A 144 -14.81 -11.42 0.08
C LYS A 144 -15.58 -10.16 -0.31
N GLY A 145 -15.97 -10.07 -1.57
CA GLY A 145 -16.80 -8.98 -2.10
C GLY A 145 -16.12 -7.61 -2.03
N ARG A 146 -14.80 -7.59 -2.19
CA ARG A 146 -14.07 -6.33 -2.32
C ARG A 146 -14.46 -5.63 -3.60
N SER A 147 -14.46 -4.31 -3.58
CA SER A 147 -14.78 -3.51 -4.73
C SER A 147 -13.89 -2.29 -4.84
N LYS A 148 -13.61 -1.88 -6.08
CA LYS A 148 -12.93 -0.62 -6.38
C LYS A 148 -13.53 -0.02 -7.64
N GLU A 149 -13.80 1.27 -7.56
CA GLU A 149 -14.32 2.06 -8.67
C GLU A 149 -13.18 2.91 -9.24
N MET A 150 -13.07 2.93 -10.56
CA MET A 150 -12.07 3.72 -11.27
C MET A 150 -12.71 4.44 -12.46
N VAL A 151 -12.28 5.68 -12.68
CA VAL A 151 -12.61 6.44 -13.89
C VAL A 151 -11.46 6.24 -14.87
N VAL A 152 -11.79 5.89 -16.10
CA VAL A 152 -10.84 5.67 -17.19
C VAL A 152 -11.23 6.48 -18.42
N ASP A 153 -10.23 6.84 -19.21
CA ASP A 153 -10.40 7.61 -20.44
C ASP A 153 -10.42 6.62 -21.62
N MET A 154 -11.61 6.36 -22.19
CA MET A 154 -11.83 5.30 -23.20
C MET A 154 -11.93 5.79 -24.63
#